data_AF-A0A2E9WM22-F1
#
_entry.id   AF-A0A2E9WM22-F1
#
_cell.length_a   1.000
_cell.length_b   1.000
_cell.length_c   1.000
_cell.angle_alpha   90.00
_cell.angle_beta   90.00
_cell.angle_gamma   90.00
#
_symmetry.space_group_name_H-M   'P 1'
#
loop_
_entity.id
_entity.type
_entity.pdbx_description
1 polymer ?
#
loop_
_entity_poly.entity_id
_entity_poly.type
_entity_poly.pdbx_seq_one_letter_code
_entity_poly.pdbx_strand_id
1 'polypeptide(L)'
;MSDAPSSLCDSVCTDTQSSAAGQHDVTDAAAQALYGQLFGALGGEADQAEQTGEACAGLVLANKKGAFSLWHLARGGAIGVTHAAVGRQLDPAELLSAGVKRMMVDADGQGADFGAVAQGVLEGALVAAGELGLHEASLGTAVAVAALETA
;
A
#
# COMPACT_ATOMS: atom_id res chain seq x y z
N MET A 1 25.74 0.52 1.49
CA MET A 1 24.28 0.52 1.30
C MET A 1 24.07 0.16 -0.15
N SER A 2 23.48 -1.00 -0.42
CA SER A 2 23.38 -1.50 -1.79
C SER A 2 22.15 -0.86 -2.43
N ASP A 3 22.37 0.03 -3.41
CA ASP A 3 21.35 0.56 -4.33
C ASP A 3 20.90 -0.52 -5.34
N ALA A 4 20.62 -1.73 -4.85
CA ALA A 4 19.90 -2.69 -5.67
C ALA A 4 18.42 -2.26 -5.64
N PRO A 5 17.76 -2.06 -6.79
CA PRO A 5 16.33 -1.82 -6.78
C PRO A 5 15.65 -2.99 -6.05
N SER A 6 14.82 -2.67 -5.05
CA SER A 6 14.06 -3.70 -4.33
C SER A 6 13.22 -4.47 -5.35
N SER A 7 13.48 -5.78 -5.46
CA SER A 7 12.71 -6.65 -6.34
C SER A 7 11.23 -6.65 -5.99
N LEU A 8 10.87 -6.33 -4.74
CA LEU A 8 9.49 -6.27 -4.27
C LEU A 8 8.77 -5.02 -4.81
N CYS A 9 9.40 -3.85 -4.72
CA CYS A 9 8.87 -2.59 -5.26
C CYS A 9 8.62 -2.69 -6.78
N ASP A 10 9.61 -3.19 -7.53
CA ASP A 10 9.49 -3.36 -8.98
C ASP A 10 8.43 -4.40 -9.36
N SER A 11 8.29 -5.48 -8.57
CA SER A 11 7.25 -6.51 -8.80
C SER A 11 5.85 -5.93 -8.59
N VAL A 12 5.59 -5.22 -7.49
CA VAL A 12 4.30 -4.58 -7.24
C VAL A 12 3.97 -3.56 -8.34
N CYS A 13 4.94 -2.76 -8.75
CA CYS A 13 4.76 -1.81 -9.85
C CYS A 13 4.33 -2.53 -11.13
N THR A 14 5.05 -3.58 -11.51
CA THR A 14 4.80 -4.35 -12.74
C THR A 14 3.45 -5.05 -12.72
N ASP A 15 3.11 -5.70 -11.61
CA ASP A 15 1.85 -6.43 -11.44
C ASP A 15 0.65 -5.48 -11.50
N THR A 16 0.76 -4.32 -10.84
CA THR A 16 -0.27 -3.28 -10.84
C THR A 16 -0.51 -2.76 -12.26
N GLN A 17 0.57 -2.43 -12.99
CA GLN A 17 0.47 -1.93 -14.37
C GLN A 17 -0.12 -2.97 -15.34
N SER A 18 0.29 -4.23 -15.20
CA SER A 18 -0.17 -5.32 -16.06
C SER A 18 -1.64 -5.64 -15.82
N SER A 19 -2.07 -5.64 -14.55
CA SER A 19 -3.45 -5.96 -14.16
C SER A 19 -4.41 -4.84 -14.53
N ALA A 20 -3.98 -3.58 -14.39
CA ALA A 20 -4.79 -2.42 -14.75
C ALA A 20 -4.96 -2.25 -16.27
N ALA A 21 -4.07 -2.81 -17.11
CA ALA A 21 -4.18 -2.75 -18.57
C ALA A 21 -5.38 -3.53 -19.14
N GLY A 22 -6.06 -4.35 -18.32
CA GLY A 22 -7.22 -5.15 -18.72
C GLY A 22 -8.46 -5.03 -17.83
N GLN A 23 -8.45 -4.18 -16.80
CA GLN A 23 -9.54 -4.06 -15.83
C GLN A 23 -10.17 -2.67 -15.80
N HIS A 24 -11.45 -2.62 -15.42
CA HIS A 24 -12.19 -1.37 -15.23
C HIS A 24 -11.89 -0.68 -13.89
N ASP A 25 -11.35 -1.40 -12.89
CA ASP A 25 -11.07 -0.86 -11.55
C ASP A 25 -9.59 -1.05 -11.18
N VAL A 26 -8.87 0.08 -11.09
CA VAL A 26 -7.46 0.14 -10.70
C VAL A 26 -7.27 -0.21 -9.21
N THR A 27 -8.31 -0.03 -8.39
CA THR A 27 -8.29 -0.35 -6.96
C THR A 27 -8.07 -1.84 -6.73
N ASP A 28 -8.84 -2.69 -7.42
CA ASP A 28 -8.75 -4.15 -7.28
C ASP A 28 -7.42 -4.68 -7.77
N ALA A 29 -6.93 -4.15 -8.90
CA ALA A 29 -5.61 -4.49 -9.44
C ALA A 29 -4.49 -4.18 -8.44
N ALA A 30 -4.52 -3.00 -7.82
CA ALA A 30 -3.54 -2.61 -6.81
C ALA A 30 -3.65 -3.48 -5.53
N ALA A 31 -4.87 -3.77 -5.07
CA ALA A 31 -5.09 -4.62 -3.91
C ALA A 31 -4.56 -6.04 -4.13
N GLN A 32 -4.83 -6.63 -5.30
CA GLN A 32 -4.34 -7.97 -5.65
C GLN A 32 -2.82 -8.02 -5.79
N ALA A 33 -2.20 -7.03 -6.42
CA ALA A 33 -0.75 -6.94 -6.57
C ALA A 33 -0.06 -6.87 -5.20
N LEU A 34 -0.52 -5.96 -4.32
CA LEU A 34 0.05 -5.82 -2.98
C LEU A 34 -0.20 -7.06 -2.12
N TYR A 35 -1.42 -7.59 -2.12
CA TYR A 35 -1.73 -8.82 -1.38
C TYR A 35 -0.84 -9.98 -1.83
N GLY A 36 -0.73 -10.25 -3.14
CA GLY A 36 0.04 -11.38 -3.66
C GLY A 36 1.52 -11.29 -3.28
N GLN A 37 2.11 -10.11 -3.45
CA GLN A 37 3.53 -9.89 -3.16
C GLN A 37 3.81 -9.89 -1.65
N LEU A 38 3.01 -9.19 -0.84
CA LEU A 38 3.21 -9.14 0.60
C LEU A 38 2.86 -10.46 1.29
N PHE A 39 1.81 -11.15 0.86
CA PHE A 39 1.49 -12.44 1.45
C PHE A 39 2.65 -13.42 1.27
N GLY A 40 3.36 -13.39 0.14
CA GLY A 40 4.59 -14.16 -0.06
C GLY A 40 5.77 -13.67 0.80
N ALA A 41 5.96 -12.35 0.91
CA ALA A 41 7.11 -11.74 1.57
C ALA A 41 7.06 -11.78 3.11
N LEU A 42 5.88 -11.57 3.70
CA LEU A 42 5.64 -11.38 5.15
C LEU A 42 5.70 -12.68 5.99
N GLY A 43 6.60 -13.60 5.66
CA GLY A 43 6.81 -14.85 6.39
C GLY A 43 8.27 -15.22 6.61
N GLY A 44 9.19 -14.34 6.21
CA GLY A 44 10.64 -14.50 6.44
C GLY A 44 11.12 -13.82 7.72
N GLU A 45 12.42 -13.89 7.98
CA GLU A 45 13.09 -13.17 9.09
C GLU A 45 13.29 -11.67 8.81
N ALA A 46 12.89 -11.19 7.64
CA ALA A 46 13.06 -9.80 7.22
C ALA A 46 12.09 -8.86 7.96
N ASP A 47 12.47 -7.59 8.04
CA ASP A 47 11.66 -6.55 8.66
C ASP A 47 10.35 -6.34 7.87
N GLN A 48 9.23 -6.64 8.53
CA GLN A 48 7.90 -6.60 7.92
C GLN A 48 7.47 -5.16 7.57
N ALA A 49 7.89 -4.17 8.36
CA ALA A 49 7.59 -2.77 8.11
C ALA A 49 8.38 -2.27 6.91
N GLU A 50 9.65 -2.66 6.77
CA GLU A 50 10.47 -2.37 5.59
C GLU A 50 9.86 -3.00 4.33
N GLN A 51 9.55 -4.30 4.35
CA GLN A 51 8.93 -4.99 3.22
C GLN A 51 7.59 -4.37 2.82
N THR A 52 6.75 -4.03 3.80
CA THR A 52 5.47 -3.36 3.53
C THR A 52 5.68 -1.99 2.93
N GLY A 53 6.61 -1.20 3.46
CA GLY A 53 7.01 0.08 2.89
C GLY A 53 7.45 -0.06 1.44
N GLU A 54 8.39 -0.95 1.15
CA GLU A 54 8.90 -1.17 -0.21
C GLU A 54 7.82 -1.59 -1.20
N ALA A 55 6.91 -2.49 -0.80
CA ALA A 55 5.80 -2.89 -1.63
C ALA A 55 4.87 -1.71 -1.94
N CYS A 56 4.56 -0.90 -0.94
CA CYS A 56 3.74 0.30 -1.09
C CYS A 56 4.41 1.40 -1.94
N ALA A 57 5.74 1.53 -1.91
CA ALA A 57 6.50 2.40 -2.82
C ALA A 57 6.26 2.03 -4.30
N GLY A 58 6.10 0.74 -4.59
CA GLY A 58 5.79 0.22 -5.92
C GLY A 58 4.50 0.78 -6.52
N LEU A 59 3.50 1.10 -5.69
CA LEU A 59 2.26 1.74 -6.16
C LEU A 59 2.47 3.19 -6.59
N VAL A 60 3.25 3.96 -5.84
CA VAL A 60 3.59 5.34 -6.21
C VAL A 60 4.39 5.34 -7.52
N LEU A 61 5.30 4.37 -7.68
CA LEU A 61 6.04 4.19 -8.92
C LEU A 61 5.11 3.84 -10.10
N ALA A 62 4.11 2.97 -9.88
CA ALA A 62 3.11 2.63 -10.89
C ALA A 62 2.27 3.85 -11.30
N ASN A 63 1.91 4.72 -10.35
CA ASN A 63 1.26 6.01 -10.63
C ASN A 63 2.11 6.87 -11.56
N LYS A 64 3.39 7.08 -11.23
CA LYS A 64 4.30 7.91 -12.02
C LYS A 64 4.56 7.36 -13.43
N LYS A 65 4.61 6.03 -13.57
CA LYS A 65 4.87 5.35 -14.85
C LYS A 65 3.59 5.09 -15.68
N GLY A 66 2.41 5.34 -15.14
CA GLY A 66 1.12 5.00 -15.77
C GLY A 66 0.16 6.19 -15.85
N ALA A 67 -1.05 5.94 -16.37
CA ALA A 67 -2.13 6.93 -16.45
C ALA A 67 -3.16 6.73 -15.32
N PHE A 68 -2.71 6.28 -14.15
CA PHE A 68 -3.57 5.95 -13.01
C PHE A 68 -3.68 7.12 -12.03
N SER A 69 -4.80 7.23 -11.32
CA SER A 69 -4.90 8.16 -10.19
C SER A 69 -4.31 7.55 -8.92
N LEU A 70 -3.46 8.30 -8.23
CA LEU A 70 -2.78 7.86 -7.02
C LEU A 70 -3.76 7.51 -5.89
N TRP A 71 -4.92 8.17 -5.83
CA TRP A 71 -5.97 7.83 -4.86
C TRP A 71 -6.47 6.39 -5.00
N HIS A 72 -6.75 5.93 -6.23
CA HIS A 72 -7.21 4.54 -6.47
C HIS A 72 -6.13 3.53 -6.06
N LEU A 73 -4.87 3.83 -6.40
CA LEU A 73 -3.73 2.98 -6.08
C LEU A 73 -3.53 2.90 -4.57
N ALA A 74 -3.51 4.03 -3.87
CA ALA A 74 -3.38 4.10 -2.42
C ALA A 74 -4.53 3.37 -1.70
N ARG A 75 -5.77 3.51 -2.20
CA ARG A 75 -6.95 2.79 -1.70
C ARG A 75 -6.82 1.29 -1.86
N GLY A 76 -6.48 0.82 -3.06
CA GLY A 76 -6.24 -0.60 -3.31
C GLY A 76 -5.07 -1.13 -2.46
N GLY A 77 -4.02 -0.32 -2.30
CA GLY A 77 -2.88 -0.70 -1.50
C GLY A 77 -3.19 -0.93 -0.02
N ALA A 78 -3.97 -0.04 0.60
CA ALA A 78 -4.40 -0.23 1.98
C ALA A 78 -5.24 -1.52 2.15
N ILE A 79 -6.10 -1.85 1.17
CA ILE A 79 -6.86 -3.10 1.16
C ILE A 79 -5.89 -4.30 1.10
N GLY A 80 -4.97 -4.31 0.12
CA GLY A 80 -4.01 -5.38 -0.06
C GLY A 80 -3.12 -5.64 1.16
N VAL A 81 -2.60 -4.58 1.79
CA VAL A 81 -1.79 -4.65 3.02
C VAL A 81 -2.60 -5.26 4.16
N THR A 82 -3.83 -4.80 4.39
CA THR A 82 -4.67 -5.26 5.49
C THR A 82 -5.01 -6.74 5.35
N HIS A 83 -5.40 -7.17 4.15
CA HIS A 83 -5.68 -8.58 3.86
C HIS A 83 -4.44 -9.46 4.03
N ALA A 84 -3.27 -9.01 3.57
CA ALA A 84 -2.02 -9.74 3.76
C ALA A 84 -1.65 -9.88 5.24
N ALA A 85 -1.79 -8.79 6.02
CA ALA A 85 -1.52 -8.77 7.45
C ALA A 85 -2.41 -9.78 8.20
N VAL A 86 -3.74 -9.72 7.98
CA VAL A 86 -4.68 -10.65 8.61
C VAL A 86 -4.42 -12.09 8.20
N GLY A 87 -4.20 -12.34 6.90
CA GLY A 87 -3.88 -13.68 6.39
C GLY A 87 -2.59 -14.27 6.99
N ARG A 88 -1.68 -13.41 7.46
CA ARG A 88 -0.43 -13.78 8.15
C ARG A 88 -0.49 -13.65 9.67
N GLN A 89 -1.65 -13.33 10.24
CA GLN A 89 -1.86 -13.15 11.68
C GLN A 89 -0.94 -12.08 12.28
N LEU A 90 -0.65 -11.03 11.51
CA LEU A 90 0.11 -9.85 11.93
C LEU A 90 -0.85 -8.71 12.27
N ASP A 91 -0.34 -7.64 12.89
CA ASP A 91 -1.14 -6.44 13.17
C ASP A 91 -1.30 -5.58 11.90
N PRO A 92 -2.52 -5.44 11.36
CA PRO A 92 -2.74 -4.62 10.18
C PRO A 92 -2.47 -3.12 10.43
N ALA A 93 -2.64 -2.63 11.66
CA ALA A 93 -2.40 -1.22 11.98
C ALA A 93 -0.92 -0.85 11.88
N GLU A 94 -0.04 -1.74 12.34
CA GLU A 94 1.41 -1.57 12.25
C GLU A 94 1.89 -1.54 10.79
N LEU A 95 1.46 -2.53 10.00
CA LEU A 95 1.86 -2.63 8.59
C LEU A 95 1.26 -1.50 7.73
N LEU A 96 -0.01 -1.13 7.97
CA LEU A 96 -0.60 0.05 7.33
C LEU A 96 0.18 1.32 7.66
N SER A 97 0.58 1.52 8.92
CA SER A 97 1.37 2.69 9.30
C SER A 97 2.68 2.77 8.53
N ALA A 98 3.41 1.65 8.41
CA ALA A 98 4.64 1.58 7.61
C ALA A 98 4.39 1.87 6.12
N GLY A 99 3.35 1.26 5.54
CA GLY A 99 2.96 1.46 4.15
C GLY A 99 2.56 2.91 3.84
N VAL A 100 1.74 3.52 4.69
CA VAL A 100 1.29 4.92 4.55
C VAL A 100 2.46 5.88 4.60
N LYS A 101 3.33 5.75 5.62
CA LYS A 101 4.52 6.61 5.76
C LYS A 101 5.37 6.56 4.50
N ARG A 102 5.61 5.35 3.99
CA ARG A 102 6.45 5.17 2.82
C ARG A 102 5.80 5.74 1.56
N MET A 103 4.51 5.49 1.32
CA MET A 103 3.78 6.09 0.18
C MET A 103 3.82 7.61 0.21
N MET A 104 3.66 8.22 1.38
CA MET A 104 3.65 9.68 1.50
C MET A 104 5.02 10.28 1.22
N VAL A 105 6.09 9.71 1.79
CA VAL A 105 7.46 10.13 1.48
C VAL A 105 7.77 10.01 -0.01
N ASP A 106 7.39 8.88 -0.63
CA ASP A 106 7.66 8.67 -2.06
C ASP A 106 6.77 9.53 -2.97
N ALA A 107 5.53 9.82 -2.55
CA ALA A 107 4.62 10.71 -3.27
C ALA A 107 5.15 12.15 -3.24
N ASP A 108 5.60 12.64 -2.08
CA ASP A 108 6.22 13.97 -1.94
C ASP A 108 7.48 14.09 -2.81
N GLY A 109 8.38 13.10 -2.73
CA GLY A 109 9.58 13.05 -3.57
C GLY A 109 9.31 13.02 -5.07
N GLN A 110 8.07 12.73 -5.49
CA GLN A 110 7.62 12.72 -6.87
C GLN A 110 6.71 13.90 -7.22
N GLY A 111 6.44 14.81 -6.28
CA GLY A 111 5.54 15.95 -6.46
C GLY A 111 4.08 15.56 -6.67
N ALA A 112 3.66 14.40 -6.15
CA ALA A 112 2.30 13.90 -6.25
C ALA A 112 1.38 14.49 -5.16
N ASP A 113 0.08 14.31 -5.32
CA ASP A 113 -0.92 14.85 -4.40
C ASP A 113 -0.98 14.03 -3.10
N PHE A 114 -0.44 14.61 -2.02
CA PHE A 114 -0.49 14.04 -0.68
C PHE A 114 -1.92 13.80 -0.18
N GLY A 115 -2.85 14.73 -0.48
CA GLY A 115 -4.25 14.60 -0.09
C GLY A 115 -4.92 13.40 -0.75
N ALA A 116 -4.58 13.14 -2.03
CA ALA A 116 -5.06 11.97 -2.75
C ALA A 116 -4.54 10.66 -2.13
N VAL A 117 -3.27 10.61 -1.69
CA VAL A 117 -2.73 9.45 -0.95
C VAL A 117 -3.49 9.25 0.35
N ALA A 118 -3.54 10.28 1.21
CA ALA A 118 -4.17 10.24 2.53
C ALA A 118 -5.64 9.77 2.47
N GLN A 119 -6.40 10.34 1.53
CA GLN A 119 -7.79 9.97 1.31
C GLN A 119 -7.89 8.51 0.84
N GLY A 120 -7.08 8.11 -0.13
CA GLY A 120 -7.10 6.76 -0.68
C GLY A 120 -6.84 5.71 0.40
N VAL A 121 -5.75 5.87 1.18
CA VAL A 121 -5.40 4.92 2.24
C VAL A 121 -6.45 4.82 3.33
N LEU A 122 -7.08 5.94 3.72
CA LEU A 122 -8.14 5.94 4.73
C LEU A 122 -9.37 5.17 4.22
N GLU A 123 -9.82 5.46 3.01
CA GLU A 123 -10.96 4.76 2.43
C GLU A 123 -10.68 3.26 2.26
N GLY A 124 -9.47 2.90 1.82
CA GLY A 124 -9.08 1.49 1.67
C GLY A 124 -9.02 0.75 3.00
N ALA A 125 -8.48 1.38 4.04
CA ALA A 125 -8.43 0.81 5.38
C ALA A 125 -9.83 0.58 5.97
N LEU A 126 -10.77 1.53 5.76
CA LEU A 126 -12.16 1.38 6.21
C LEU A 126 -12.89 0.27 5.46
N VAL A 127 -12.70 0.15 4.14
CA VAL A 127 -13.24 -0.95 3.34
C VAL A 127 -12.73 -2.29 3.86
N ALA A 128 -11.42 -2.44 4.01
CA ALA A 128 -10.83 -3.69 4.49
C ALA A 128 -11.25 -4.03 5.93
N ALA A 129 -11.40 -3.02 6.80
CA ALA A 129 -11.92 -3.23 8.14
C ALA A 129 -13.34 -3.83 8.13
N GLY A 130 -14.23 -3.29 7.28
CA GLY A 130 -15.58 -3.81 7.10
C GLY A 130 -15.60 -5.23 6.54
N GLU A 131 -14.77 -5.54 5.55
CA GLU A 131 -14.66 -6.87 4.94
C GLU A 131 -14.15 -7.93 5.93
N LEU A 132 -13.20 -7.55 6.79
CA LEU A 132 -12.49 -8.46 7.70
C LEU A 132 -13.06 -8.45 9.13
N GLY A 133 -14.08 -7.65 9.42
CA GLY A 133 -14.67 -7.52 10.75
C GLY A 133 -13.73 -6.89 11.79
N LEU A 134 -12.81 -6.04 11.34
CA LEU A 134 -11.86 -5.32 12.21
C LEU A 134 -12.47 -4.03 12.76
N HIS A 135 -11.87 -3.48 13.81
CA HIS A 135 -12.31 -2.18 14.33
C HIS A 135 -11.82 -1.03 13.45
N GLU A 136 -12.76 -0.39 12.74
CA GLU A 136 -12.50 0.75 11.85
C GLU A 136 -11.69 1.88 12.49
N ALA A 137 -11.97 2.22 13.75
CA ALA A 137 -11.29 3.30 14.46
C ALA A 137 -9.78 3.01 14.65
N SER A 138 -9.40 1.75 14.84
CA SER A 138 -8.00 1.36 15.01
C SER A 138 -7.21 1.61 13.73
N LEU A 139 -7.72 1.13 12.59
CA LEU A 139 -7.02 1.31 11.30
C LEU A 139 -7.04 2.77 10.85
N GLY A 140 -8.19 3.45 11.00
CA GLY A 140 -8.32 4.87 10.68
C GLY A 140 -7.36 5.74 11.49
N THR A 141 -7.17 5.45 12.77
CA THR A 141 -6.21 6.16 13.63
C THR A 141 -4.77 5.91 13.19
N ALA A 142 -4.41 4.66 12.91
CA ALA A 142 -3.06 4.32 12.46
C ALA A 142 -2.70 5.04 11.15
N VAL A 143 -3.62 5.05 10.18
CA VAL A 143 -3.47 5.78 8.92
C VAL A 143 -3.33 7.29 9.16
N ALA A 144 -4.20 7.89 9.98
CA ALA A 144 -4.16 9.32 10.25
C ALA A 144 -2.87 9.76 10.95
N VAL A 145 -2.41 9.00 11.96
CA VAL A 145 -1.15 9.29 12.68
C VAL A 145 0.04 9.14 11.73
N ALA A 146 0.11 8.03 10.98
CA ALA A 146 1.16 7.81 10.00
C ALA A 146 1.25 8.94 8.97
N ALA A 147 0.10 9.43 8.51
CA ALA A 147 0.03 10.54 7.59
C ALA A 147 0.55 11.84 8.19
N LEU A 148 0.11 12.18 9.40
CA LEU A 148 0.53 13.40 10.10
C LEU A 148 2.03 13.41 10.43
N GLU A 149 2.63 12.25 10.69
CA GLU A 149 4.07 12.15 10.97
C GLU A 149 4.95 12.37 9.73
N THR A 150 4.36 12.38 8.52
CA THR A 150 5.09 12.53 7.26
C THR A 150 4.78 13.81 6.49
N ALA A 151 3.85 14.64 6.99
CA ALA A 151 3.53 15.98 6.47
C ALA A 151 4.34 17.06 7.17
#